data_AF-A0A524K8W3-F1
#
_entry.id   AF-A0A524K8W3-F1
#
_cell.length_a   1.000
_cell.length_b   1.000
_cell.length_c   1.000
_cell.angle_alpha   90.00
_cell.angle_beta   90.00
_cell.angle_gamma   90.00
#
_symmetry.space_group_name_H-M   'P 1'
#
loop_
_entity.id
_entity.type
_entity.pdbx_description
1 polymer ?
#
loop_
_entity_poly.entity_id
_entity_poly.type
_entity_poly.pdbx_seq_one_letter_code
_entity_poly.pdbx_strand_id
1 'polypeptide(L)' 'VRVGDQEPVFAIPDEDMERANDSKTSAVHFLRFELPPAAIEALHAGTGVSAGVGHPELTVHVKAIPEILRESLIADLA' A
#
# COMPACT_ATOMS: atom_id res chain seq x y z
N VAL A 1 -3.31 0.57 -0.98
CA VAL A 1 -2.98 1.99 -1.22
C VAL A 1 -3.65 2.47 -2.49
N ARG A 2 -3.85 3.77 -2.66
CA ARG A 2 -4.40 4.34 -3.90
C ARG A 2 -3.69 5.65 -4.23
N VAL A 3 -3.32 5.81 -5.50
CA VAL A 3 -2.72 7.04 -6.05
C VAL A 3 -3.81 7.82 -6.77
N GLY A 4 -4.12 9.03 -6.30
CA GLY A 4 -5.23 9.84 -6.80
C GLY A 4 -6.55 9.06 -6.83
N ASP A 5 -7.21 9.04 -7.99
CA ASP A 5 -8.47 8.34 -8.24
C ASP A 5 -8.30 7.02 -9.02
N GLN A 6 -7.07 6.51 -9.11
CA GLN A 6 -6.79 5.23 -9.78
C GLN A 6 -7.35 4.03 -8.99
N GLU A 7 -7.33 2.85 -9.62
CA GLU A 7 -7.66 1.60 -8.93
C GLU A 7 -6.76 1.37 -7.70
N PRO A 8 -7.31 0.82 -6.61
CA PRO A 8 -6.52 0.56 -5.41
C PRO A 8 -5.53 -0.59 -5.66
N VAL A 9 -4.30 -0.40 -5.22
CA VAL A 9 -3.27 -1.44 -5.17
C VAL A 9 -3.35 -2.13 -3.80
N PHE A 10 -3.74 -3.39 -3.80
CA PHE A 10 -3.80 -4.21 -2.58
C PHE A 10 -2.42 -4.74 -2.20
N ALA A 11 -2.21 -4.93 -0.90
CA ALA A 11 -0.98 -5.49 -0.38
C ALA A 11 -0.85 -6.96 -0.77
N ILE A 12 0.38 -7.40 -1.02
CA ILE A 12 0.75 -8.80 -1.14
C ILE A 12 1.52 -9.15 0.15
N PRO A 13 0.91 -9.90 1.08
CA PRO A 13 1.51 -10.19 2.37
C PRO A 13 2.41 -11.43 2.35
N ASP A 14 3.48 -11.38 3.15
CA ASP A 14 4.26 -12.53 3.65
C ASP A 14 4.85 -13.43 2.54
N GLU A 15 5.29 -12.86 1.42
CA GLU A 15 5.90 -13.61 0.30
C GLU A 15 7.29 -14.17 0.61
N ASP A 16 7.90 -13.73 1.70
CA ASP A 16 9.18 -14.21 2.21
C ASP A 16 9.04 -15.52 3.02
N MET A 17 7.81 -15.94 3.30
CA MET A 17 7.53 -17.13 4.10
C MET A 17 6.49 -18.04 3.44
N GLU A 18 6.76 -19.35 3.43
CA GLU A 18 5.70 -20.32 3.13
C GLU A 18 4.67 -20.30 4.27
N ARG A 19 3.38 -20.26 3.92
CA ARG A 19 2.32 -20.37 4.91
C ARG A 19 2.36 -21.74 5.56
N ALA A 20 2.63 -21.76 6.87
CA ALA A 20 2.62 -23.00 7.64
C ALA A 20 1.21 -23.65 7.70
N ASN A 21 0.14 -22.85 7.67
CA ASN A 21 -1.25 -23.24 7.40
C ASN A 21 -2.16 -21.99 7.28
N ASP A 22 -3.41 -22.18 6.83
CA ASP A 22 -4.39 -21.09 6.63
C ASP A 22 -4.91 -20.41 7.91
N SER A 23 -4.65 -20.99 9.09
CA SER A 23 -5.21 -20.53 10.37
C SER A 23 -4.21 -19.83 11.28
N LYS A 24 -2.90 -19.93 10.99
CA LYS A 24 -1.85 -19.38 11.84
C LYS A 24 -1.79 -17.87 11.64
N THR A 25 -2.31 -17.13 12.61
CA THR A 25 -2.24 -15.67 12.64
C THR A 25 -0.86 -15.20 13.08
N SER A 26 -0.38 -14.11 12.49
CA SER A 26 0.77 -13.36 12.97
C SER A 26 0.31 -12.01 13.52
N ALA A 27 1.03 -11.48 14.51
CA ALA A 27 0.85 -10.10 14.95
C ALA A 27 1.60 -9.10 14.03
N VAL A 28 2.54 -9.59 13.22
CA VAL A 28 3.39 -8.80 12.32
C VAL A 28 3.37 -9.43 10.93
N HIS A 29 3.14 -8.61 9.92
CA HIS A 29 3.14 -9.00 8.52
C HIS A 29 4.06 -8.09 7.72
N PHE A 30 4.73 -8.64 6.71
CA PHE A 30 5.45 -7.84 5.73
C PHE A 30 4.61 -7.72 4.46
N LEU A 31 4.44 -6.49 3.98
CA LEU A 31 3.55 -6.17 2.87
C LEU A 31 4.36 -5.58 1.72
N ARG A 32 4.17 -6.11 0.51
CA ARG A 32 4.60 -5.47 -0.73
C ARG A 32 3.40 -4.81 -1.41
N PHE A 33 3.61 -3.63 -1.98
CA PHE A 33 2.64 -2.96 -2.84
C PHE A 33 3.25 -2.79 -4.23
N GLU A 34 2.79 -3.59 -5.18
CA GLU A 34 3.28 -3.53 -6.56
C GLU A 34 2.55 -2.43 -7.33
N LEU A 35 3.18 -1.27 -7.46
CA LEU A 35 2.60 -0.12 -8.17
C LEU A 35 2.79 -0.29 -9.69
N PRO A 36 1.73 -0.11 -10.50
CA PRO A 36 1.89 -0.10 -11.96
C PRO A 36 2.68 1.16 -12.40
N PRO A 37 3.36 1.13 -13.55
CA PRO A 37 4.16 2.27 -14.03
C PRO A 37 3.40 3.60 -14.06
N ALA A 38 2.13 3.58 -14.48
CA ALA A 38 1.28 4.77 -14.52
C ALA A 38 1.01 5.39 -13.12
N ALA A 39 1.03 4.59 -12.06
CA ALA A 39 0.90 5.09 -10.69
C ALA A 39 2.22 5.71 -10.21
N ILE A 40 3.36 5.11 -10.57
CA ILE A 40 4.70 5.62 -10.26
C ILE A 40 4.91 6.98 -10.95
N GLU A 41 4.63 7.08 -12.25
CA GLU A 41 4.69 8.34 -13.00
C GLU A 41 3.79 9.42 -12.37
N ALA A 42 2.56 9.07 -12.01
CA ALA A 42 1.64 9.98 -11.36
C ALA A 42 2.15 10.47 -10.00
N LEU A 43 2.76 9.58 -9.21
CA LEU A 43 3.39 9.93 -7.95
C LEU A 43 4.55 10.91 -8.16
N HIS A 44 5.47 10.67 -9.09
CA HIS A 44 6.53 11.63 -9.41
C HIS A 44 5.99 12.97 -9.92
N ALA A 45 4.82 12.98 -10.57
CA ALA A 45 4.16 14.20 -11.04
C ALA A 45 3.41 14.98 -9.95
N GLY A 46 3.45 14.57 -8.68
CA GLY A 46 2.79 15.30 -7.58
C GLY A 46 1.46 14.70 -7.13
N THR A 47 1.01 13.57 -7.71
CA THR A 47 -0.29 12.99 -7.35
C THR A 47 -0.25 12.48 -5.91
N GLY A 48 -1.30 12.80 -5.15
CA GLY A 48 -1.45 12.38 -3.76
C GLY A 48 -1.67 10.87 -3.61
N VAL A 49 -1.39 10.35 -2.41
CA VAL A 49 -1.59 8.95 -2.07
C VAL A 49 -2.48 8.81 -0.83
N SER A 50 -3.33 7.80 -0.84
CA SER A 50 -4.22 7.41 0.25
C SER A 50 -4.03 5.94 0.61
N ALA A 51 -4.44 5.57 1.81
CA ALA A 51 -4.32 4.21 2.33
C ALA A 51 -5.54 3.82 3.16
N GLY A 52 -5.79 2.53 3.29
CA GLY A 52 -6.91 2.05 4.08
C GLY A 52 -6.92 0.53 4.22
N VAL A 53 -7.80 0.09 5.11
CA VAL A 53 -8.12 -1.32 5.39
C VAL A 53 -9.61 -1.49 5.14
N GLY A 54 -9.98 -2.45 4.29
CA GLY A 54 -11.37 -2.74 3.91
C GLY A 54 -11.92 -4.02 4.55
N HIS A 55 -11.36 -4.48 5.67
CA HIS A 55 -11.83 -5.67 6.34
C HIS A 55 -13.15 -5.38 7.08
N PRO A 56 -14.16 -6.28 7.06
CA PRO A 56 -15.45 -6.03 7.73
C PRO A 56 -15.31 -5.69 9.21
N GLU A 57 -14.39 -6.35 9.91
CA GLU A 57 -14.10 -6.13 11.33
C GLU A 57 -13.16 -4.94 11.61
N LEU A 58 -12.56 -4.35 10.57
CA LEU A 58 -11.67 -3.19 10.70
C LEU A 58 -11.65 -2.38 9.41
N THR A 59 -12.54 -1.39 9.33
CA THR A 59 -12.60 -0.45 8.22
C THR A 59 -11.94 0.86 8.61
N VAL A 60 -10.84 1.21 7.93
CA VAL A 60 -10.09 2.43 8.17
C VAL A 60 -9.71 3.08 6.84
N HIS A 61 -9.80 4.40 6.76
CA HIS A 61 -9.38 5.14 5.58
C HIS A 61 -8.59 6.40 5.96
N VAL A 62 -7.38 6.49 5.45
CA VAL A 62 -6.50 7.67 5.50
C VAL A 62 -6.61 8.37 4.15
N LYS A 63 -7.36 9.48 4.13
CA LYS A 63 -7.69 10.20 2.89
C LYS A 63 -6.46 10.77 2.17
N ALA A 64 -5.46 11.18 2.92
CA ALA A 64 -4.22 11.73 2.37
C ALA A 64 -3.06 11.39 3.31
N ILE A 65 -2.00 10.83 2.74
CA ILE A 65 -0.71 10.70 3.43
C ILE A 65 -0.03 12.08 3.43
N PRO A 66 0.51 12.53 4.56
CA PRO A 66 1.27 13.79 4.65
C PRO A 66 2.40 13.88 3.64
N GLU A 67 2.65 15.08 3.11
CA GLU A 67 3.60 15.31 2.01
C GLU A 67 5.00 14.78 2.32
N ILE A 68 5.53 15.02 3.52
CA ILE A 68 6.86 14.51 3.94
C ILE A 68 6.94 12.98 3.83
N LEU A 69 5.88 12.26 4.21
CA LEU A 69 5.85 10.80 4.11
C LEU A 69 5.70 10.35 2.66
N ARG A 70 4.88 11.07 1.87
CA ARG A 70 4.72 10.82 0.45
C ARG A 70 6.05 10.98 -0.30
N GLU A 71 6.78 12.06 -0.07
CA GLU A 71 8.11 12.30 -0.66
C GLU A 71 9.09 11.18 -0.28
N SER A 72 9.11 10.77 0.99
CA SER A 72 9.94 9.66 1.46
C SER A 72 9.60 8.34 0.76
N LEU A 73 8.33 8.03 0.55
CA LEU A 73 7.90 6.80 -0.13
C LEU A 73 8.22 6.82 -1.63
N ILE A 74 8.11 7.98 -2.27
CA ILE A 74 8.44 8.14 -3.70
C ILE A 74 9.94 7.93 -3.95
N ALA A 75 10.80 8.27 -2.98
CA ALA A 75 12.24 8.04 -3.09
C ALA A 75 12.63 6.56 -3.16
N ASP A 76 11.73 5.65 -2.75
CA ASP A 76 11.93 4.20 -2.86
C ASP A 76 11.59 3.64 -4.26
N LEU A 77 10.97 4.45 -5.12
CA LEU A 77 10.53 4.08 -6.47
C LEU A 77 11.55 4.53 -7.53
N ALA A 78 11.79 3.66 -8.52
CA ALA A 78 12.75 3.88 -9.61
C ALA A 78 12.11 4.51 -10.85
#